data_AF-A0A7S4LLM7-F1
#
_entry.id   AF-A0A7S4LLM7-F1
#
_cell.length_a   1.000
_cell.length_b   1.000
_cell.length_c   1.000
_cell.angle_alpha   90.00
_cell.angle_beta   90.00
_cell.angle_gamma   90.00
#
_symmetry.space_group_name_H-M   'P 1'
#
loop_
_entity.id
_entity.type
_entity.pdbx_description
1 polymer ?
#
loop_
_entity_poly.entity_id
_entity_poly.type
_entity_poly.pdbx_seq_one_letter_code
_entity_poly.pdbx_strand_id
1 'polypeptide(L)'
;IFFRGRAGVWPCPSSSSMSYGNRGPALPPFNPPPFRGVPPRGPASHPPPCGPGAASPGVLSSKDQVHVSPHLARLLDEFTNFPYQDPNQPICQCGCGVPVAINTTTNSLCMAMLDQSGSDYTYYKRIYDHCIAHVERAGTVAPMSLQGFKTHARNCGVDKYGWAIVDVTAASRVLQLCMQTAAQGGKGPATFESIVSIGSGVAYVEFMFHQAAQQLGCGTQVHCYDILPHCYQAYLPLQYGTPETITQSFPSTARSILLLVWPPIGHLLPDGSPAPQPNTTPNPMASDALRRFVANGGRFLVYIGEKLQGGCTGDPEFHRMLQDGNWALLNEDRNGNSTISMDKWCPHADAAASGANFISGVSGNDNIWVYFLKSPPRPHS
;
A
#
# COMPACT_ATOMS: atom_id res chain seq x y z
N ILE A 1 -15.56 13.48 -45.08
CA ILE A 1 -14.49 13.38 -46.09
C ILE A 1 -13.43 14.43 -45.76
N PHE A 2 -12.17 13.98 -45.73
CA PHE A 2 -10.89 14.64 -45.42
C PHE A 2 -10.42 14.85 -43.97
N PHE A 3 -9.13 14.51 -43.81
CA PHE A 3 -8.32 14.15 -42.65
C PHE A 3 -7.45 15.30 -42.12
N ARG A 4 -6.99 15.16 -40.87
CA ARG A 4 -5.59 15.34 -40.38
C ARG A 4 -5.59 14.88 -38.90
N GLY A 5 -4.79 13.95 -38.39
CA GLY A 5 -3.52 13.38 -38.83
C GLY A 5 -2.37 13.94 -37.99
N ARG A 6 -1.91 13.19 -36.97
CA ARG A 6 -0.48 12.96 -36.68
C ARG A 6 -0.26 11.95 -35.56
N ALA A 7 0.29 10.81 -35.97
CA ALA A 7 1.11 9.93 -35.16
C ALA A 7 2.46 10.60 -34.84
N GLY A 8 3.01 10.29 -33.67
CA GLY A 8 4.39 10.55 -33.28
C GLY A 8 5.00 9.27 -32.73
N VAL A 9 5.67 8.51 -33.59
CA VAL A 9 6.60 7.42 -33.28
C VAL A 9 8.00 8.02 -33.29
N TRP A 10 8.86 7.78 -32.29
CA TRP A 10 10.33 7.93 -32.35
C TRP A 10 10.99 7.08 -31.21
N PRO A 11 12.27 6.68 -31.31
CA PRO A 11 12.67 5.28 -31.50
C PRO A 11 13.55 4.70 -30.38
N CYS A 12 13.62 3.37 -30.35
CA CYS A 12 14.70 2.61 -29.72
C CYS A 12 16.04 2.85 -30.44
N PRO A 13 17.16 3.02 -29.73
CA PRO A 13 18.48 2.77 -30.30
C PRO A 13 18.75 1.26 -30.30
N SER A 14 19.10 0.77 -31.48
CA SER A 14 19.52 -0.58 -31.79
C SER A 14 20.78 -1.01 -31.05
N SER A 15 20.76 -2.30 -30.70
CA SER A 15 21.86 -3.16 -30.30
C SER A 15 23.07 -3.14 -31.24
N SER A 16 24.27 -3.12 -30.66
CA SER A 16 25.49 -3.67 -31.27
C SER A 16 25.88 -4.92 -30.50
N SER A 17 25.97 -6.03 -31.24
CA SER A 17 26.37 -7.36 -30.83
C SER A 17 27.76 -7.42 -30.16
N MET A 18 27.88 -8.16 -29.05
CA MET A 18 29.10 -8.90 -28.73
C MET A 18 28.77 -10.25 -28.10
N SER A 19 29.39 -11.27 -28.67
CA SER A 19 29.24 -12.70 -28.43
C SER A 19 29.96 -13.18 -27.16
N TYR A 20 29.38 -14.26 -26.62
CA TYR A 20 29.76 -15.09 -25.46
C TYR A 20 31.23 -15.14 -25.02
N GLY A 21 31.41 -15.02 -23.69
CA GLY A 21 32.62 -15.42 -22.97
C GLY A 21 32.28 -15.84 -21.54
N ASN A 22 32.31 -17.16 -21.32
CA ASN A 22 32.18 -17.84 -20.03
C ASN A 22 33.23 -17.37 -18.99
N ARG A 23 32.80 -17.31 -17.71
CA ARG A 23 33.52 -17.41 -16.42
C ARG A 23 33.18 -16.25 -15.48
N GLY A 24 32.20 -16.47 -14.60
CA GLY A 24 31.97 -15.58 -13.45
C GLY A 24 33.04 -15.79 -12.37
N PRO A 25 33.58 -14.73 -11.75
CA PRO A 25 34.33 -14.87 -10.52
C PRO A 25 33.36 -14.93 -9.32
N ALA A 26 33.69 -15.79 -8.36
CA ALA A 26 32.97 -15.95 -7.10
C ALA A 26 32.99 -14.64 -6.28
N LEU A 27 31.84 -14.26 -5.73
CA LEU A 27 31.74 -13.18 -4.76
C LEU A 27 32.29 -13.66 -3.40
N PRO A 28 33.10 -12.85 -2.69
CA PRO A 28 33.55 -13.18 -1.35
C PRO A 28 32.43 -12.99 -0.32
N PRO A 29 32.47 -13.73 0.81
CA PRO A 29 31.45 -13.63 1.86
C PRO A 29 31.51 -12.28 2.58
N PHE A 30 30.32 -11.72 2.82
CA PHE A 30 30.12 -10.49 3.58
C PHE A 30 30.14 -10.79 5.08
N ASN A 31 31.12 -10.26 5.81
CA ASN A 31 31.18 -10.30 7.27
C ASN A 31 30.64 -8.98 7.84
N PRO A 32 29.54 -8.98 8.62
CA PRO A 32 29.10 -7.79 9.32
C PRO A 32 30.03 -7.48 10.53
N PRO A 33 30.27 -6.19 10.85
CA PRO A 33 31.12 -5.80 11.97
C PRO A 33 30.46 -6.11 13.34
N PRO A 34 31.27 -6.34 14.40
CA PRO A 34 30.75 -6.66 15.72
C PRO A 34 30.13 -5.43 16.41
N PHE A 35 28.93 -5.62 16.95
CA PHE A 35 28.27 -4.68 17.84
C PHE A 35 29.07 -4.50 19.14
N ARG A 36 29.51 -3.27 19.43
CA ARG A 36 30.02 -2.90 20.76
C ARG A 36 28.85 -2.60 21.69
N GLY A 37 28.71 -3.42 22.73
CA GLY A 37 27.73 -3.24 23.79
C GLY A 37 27.97 -1.97 24.62
N VAL A 38 26.88 -1.30 24.98
CA VAL A 38 26.83 -0.24 26.00
C VAL A 38 26.49 -0.90 27.34
N PRO A 39 27.19 -0.59 28.44
CA PRO A 39 26.93 -1.21 29.74
C PRO A 39 25.69 -0.62 30.43
N PRO A 40 25.02 -1.38 31.31
CA PRO A 40 23.81 -0.94 32.01
C PRO A 40 24.17 0.05 33.13
N ARG A 41 23.42 1.15 33.24
CA ARG A 41 23.42 1.98 34.46
C ARG A 41 22.39 1.43 35.43
N GLY A 42 22.86 1.11 36.63
CA GLY A 42 22.08 0.72 37.79
C GLY A 42 21.28 1.86 38.44
N PRO A 43 20.64 1.59 39.59
CA PRO A 43 19.33 2.15 39.92
C PRO A 43 19.32 3.29 40.96
N ALA A 44 18.12 3.88 41.07
CA ALA A 44 17.48 4.47 42.25
C ALA A 44 17.58 5.99 42.49
N SER A 45 16.42 6.63 42.57
CA SER A 45 15.99 7.39 43.75
C SER A 45 14.48 7.72 43.70
N HIS A 46 13.85 7.67 44.87
CA HIS A 46 12.42 7.83 45.14
C HIS A 46 11.89 9.26 44.91
N PRO A 47 10.56 9.45 44.71
CA PRO A 47 9.95 10.77 44.61
C PRO A 47 9.47 11.31 45.98
N PRO A 48 9.38 12.65 46.16
CA PRO A 48 8.64 13.26 47.27
C PRO A 48 7.17 13.55 46.90
N PRO A 49 6.31 13.90 47.88
CA PRO A 49 4.89 13.51 47.90
C PRO A 49 3.94 14.53 47.25
N CYS A 50 2.75 14.02 46.93
CA CYS A 50 1.60 14.73 46.39
C CYS A 50 1.12 15.88 47.28
N GLY A 51 0.86 17.03 46.66
CA GLY A 51 -0.02 18.09 47.18
C GLY A 51 -1.18 18.35 46.20
N PRO A 52 -2.36 18.76 46.68
CA PRO A 52 -3.56 18.91 45.87
C PRO A 52 -3.62 20.30 45.23
N GLY A 53 -3.93 20.39 43.94
CA GLY A 53 -4.23 21.69 43.35
C GLY A 53 -4.32 21.73 41.82
N ALA A 54 -5.51 22.10 41.36
CA ALA A 54 -5.85 22.66 40.05
C ALA A 54 -5.83 21.73 38.83
N ALA A 55 -7.02 21.55 38.25
CA ALA A 55 -7.20 21.05 36.90
C ALA A 55 -6.56 22.02 35.90
N SER A 56 -5.39 21.67 35.37
CA SER A 56 -4.81 22.33 34.21
C SER A 56 -5.60 21.96 32.95
N PRO A 57 -5.82 22.91 32.02
CA PRO A 57 -6.38 22.59 30.71
C PRO A 57 -5.46 21.59 30.01
N GLY A 58 -6.07 20.54 29.43
CA GLY A 58 -5.39 19.34 28.96
C GLY A 58 -4.13 19.63 28.16
N VAL A 59 -2.98 19.32 28.75
CA VAL A 59 -1.72 19.21 28.03
C VAL A 59 -1.88 18.03 27.09
N LEU A 60 -2.10 18.31 25.80
CA LEU A 60 -1.94 17.31 24.74
C LEU A 60 -0.57 16.67 24.94
N SER A 61 -0.55 15.34 25.01
CA SER A 61 0.67 14.56 25.15
C SER A 61 1.68 15.02 24.10
N SER A 62 2.96 15.15 24.45
CA SER A 62 4.03 15.58 23.52
C SER A 62 4.15 14.69 22.27
N LYS A 63 3.46 13.54 22.24
CA LYS A 63 3.34 12.65 21.08
C LYS A 63 2.37 13.17 19.99
N ASP A 64 1.56 14.17 20.28
CA ASP A 64 0.53 14.69 19.36
C ASP A 64 0.98 15.96 18.60
N GLN A 65 2.16 16.50 18.91
CA GLN A 65 2.70 17.66 18.18
C GLN A 65 3.35 17.23 16.87
N VAL A 66 2.82 17.73 15.75
CA VAL A 66 3.42 17.58 14.43
C VAL A 66 4.63 18.50 14.34
N HIS A 67 5.83 17.91 14.32
CA HIS A 67 7.07 18.67 14.12
C HIS A 67 7.26 18.97 12.63
N VAL A 68 6.92 20.16 12.18
CA VAL A 68 7.12 20.59 10.79
C VAL A 68 8.59 20.98 10.58
N SER A 69 9.26 20.39 9.58
CA SER A 69 10.64 20.78 9.26
C SER A 69 10.70 22.25 8.79
N PRO A 70 11.84 22.96 8.98
CA PRO A 70 11.98 24.34 8.50
C PRO A 70 11.73 24.48 6.99
N HIS A 71 12.10 23.46 6.22
CA HIS A 71 11.85 23.42 4.78
C HIS A 71 10.35 23.32 4.47
N LEU A 72 9.63 22.42 5.15
CA LEU A 72 8.19 22.26 4.98
C LEU A 72 7.41 23.48 5.45
N ALA A 73 7.81 24.09 6.58
CA ALA A 73 7.22 25.32 7.10
C ALA A 73 7.35 26.46 6.09
N ARG A 74 8.54 26.65 5.52
CA ARG A 74 8.78 27.65 4.47
C ARG A 74 7.92 27.41 3.22
N LEU A 75 7.80 26.16 2.75
CA LEU A 75 6.95 25.85 1.59
C LEU A 75 5.46 26.08 1.88
N LEU A 76 5.03 25.85 3.12
CA LEU A 76 3.67 26.11 3.56
C LEU A 76 3.37 27.61 3.61
N ASP A 77 4.32 28.41 4.10
CA ASP A 77 4.26 29.88 4.05
C ASP A 77 4.29 30.40 2.59
N GLU A 78 5.14 29.83 1.73
CA GLU A 78 5.18 30.15 0.31
C GLU A 78 3.83 29.82 -0.36
N PHE A 79 3.23 28.66 -0.05
CA PHE A 79 1.94 28.24 -0.59
C PHE A 79 0.78 29.14 -0.13
N THR A 80 0.79 29.59 1.13
CA THR A 80 -0.26 30.46 1.66
C THR A 80 -0.18 31.90 1.16
N ASN A 81 1.03 32.37 0.84
CA ASN A 81 1.27 33.75 0.42
C ASN A 81 1.33 33.93 -1.10
N PHE A 82 1.32 32.86 -1.91
CA PHE A 82 1.31 32.98 -3.36
C PHE A 82 -0.13 33.14 -3.89
N PRO A 83 -0.51 34.31 -4.44
CA PRO A 83 -1.79 34.46 -5.11
C PRO A 83 -1.78 33.57 -6.36
N TYR A 84 -2.81 32.74 -6.49
CA TYR A 84 -3.07 31.86 -7.63
C TYR A 84 -2.69 32.52 -8.96
N GLN A 85 -1.73 31.95 -9.70
CA GLN A 85 -1.36 32.40 -11.04
C GLN A 85 -1.92 31.47 -12.11
N ASP A 86 -2.67 32.12 -13.01
CA ASP A 86 -3.05 31.78 -14.38
C ASP A 86 -3.71 30.40 -14.63
N PRO A 87 -5.03 30.38 -14.96
CA PRO A 87 -5.74 29.17 -15.38
C PRO A 87 -5.20 28.54 -16.68
N ASN A 88 -4.23 29.15 -17.36
CA ASN A 88 -3.64 28.66 -18.61
C ASN A 88 -2.33 27.85 -18.44
N GLN A 89 -1.87 27.56 -17.21
CA GLN A 89 -0.66 26.74 -17.03
C GLN A 89 -0.87 25.27 -17.47
N PRO A 90 0.14 24.65 -18.10
CA PRO A 90 0.06 23.29 -18.59
C PRO A 90 -0.14 22.29 -17.45
N ILE A 91 -1.10 21.39 -17.64
CA ILE A 91 -1.48 20.30 -16.74
C ILE A 91 -0.33 19.30 -16.62
N CYS A 92 -0.02 18.87 -15.39
CA CYS A 92 0.96 17.81 -15.15
C CYS A 92 0.53 16.51 -15.86
N GLN A 93 1.40 15.95 -16.71
CA GLN A 93 1.15 14.72 -17.45
C GLN A 93 1.48 13.44 -16.65
N CYS A 94 1.27 13.43 -15.33
CA CYS A 94 1.56 12.24 -14.50
C CYS A 94 0.58 11.06 -14.70
N GLY A 95 -0.17 11.02 -15.81
CA GLY A 95 -1.06 9.90 -16.14
C GLY A 95 -2.31 9.76 -15.27
N CYS A 96 -2.47 10.58 -14.22
CA CYS A 96 -3.56 10.45 -13.24
C CYS A 96 -4.93 10.94 -13.72
N GLY A 97 -5.08 11.34 -14.99
CA GLY A 97 -6.38 11.61 -15.63
C GLY A 97 -7.18 12.81 -15.12
N VAL A 98 -6.65 13.60 -14.17
CA VAL A 98 -7.32 14.79 -13.63
C VAL A 98 -6.54 16.03 -14.04
N PRO A 99 -7.11 16.94 -14.84
CA PRO A 99 -6.45 18.19 -15.19
C PRO A 99 -6.51 19.16 -14.02
N VAL A 100 -5.57 19.03 -13.08
CA VAL A 100 -5.27 20.07 -12.10
C VAL A 100 -3.97 20.74 -12.55
N ALA A 101 -4.01 22.06 -12.75
CA ALA A 101 -2.80 22.85 -12.85
C ALA A 101 -2.12 22.80 -11.47
N ILE A 102 -1.27 21.80 -11.26
CA ILE A 102 -0.47 21.67 -10.04
C ILE A 102 0.68 22.64 -10.19
N ASN A 103 0.59 23.79 -9.53
CA ASN A 103 1.70 24.73 -9.51
C ASN A 103 2.92 24.07 -8.82
N THR A 104 4.12 24.53 -9.18
CA THR A 104 5.38 24.00 -8.64
C THR A 104 5.38 23.95 -7.11
N THR A 105 4.80 24.96 -6.46
CA THR A 105 4.70 25.06 -4.99
C THR A 105 3.86 23.92 -4.38
N THR A 106 2.72 23.56 -4.99
CA THR A 106 1.86 22.44 -4.56
C THR A 106 2.64 21.14 -4.61
N ASN A 107 3.36 20.90 -5.73
CA ASN A 107 4.16 19.70 -5.88
C ASN A 107 5.32 19.67 -4.88
N SER A 108 6.06 20.77 -4.72
CA SER A 108 7.14 20.88 -3.73
C SER A 108 6.65 20.65 -2.31
N LEU A 109 5.49 21.22 -1.94
CA LEU A 109 4.87 20.99 -0.65
C LEU A 109 4.56 19.50 -0.44
N CYS A 110 3.93 18.86 -1.43
CA CYS A 110 3.62 17.42 -1.36
C CYS A 110 4.88 16.56 -1.22
N MET A 111 5.92 16.82 -2.02
CA MET A 111 7.18 16.08 -1.93
C MET A 111 7.86 16.29 -0.56
N ALA A 112 7.86 17.51 -0.02
CA ALA A 112 8.39 17.78 1.31
C ALA A 112 7.61 17.05 2.42
N MET A 113 6.29 16.92 2.29
CA MET A 113 5.51 16.08 3.21
C MET A 113 5.93 14.60 3.13
N LEU A 114 6.07 14.05 1.92
CA LEU A 114 6.48 12.66 1.70
C LEU A 114 7.89 12.39 2.24
N ASP A 115 8.84 13.31 2.00
CA ASP A 115 10.21 13.19 2.47
C ASP A 115 10.26 13.21 3.99
N GLN A 116 9.53 14.13 4.61
CA GLN A 116 9.49 14.26 6.06
C GLN A 116 8.82 13.06 6.74
N SER A 117 7.77 12.49 6.13
CA SER A 117 7.08 11.32 6.68
C SER A 117 7.84 10.02 6.48
N GLY A 118 8.74 9.94 5.49
CA GLY A 118 9.48 8.73 5.17
C GLY A 118 8.52 7.55 4.92
N SER A 119 8.64 6.50 5.72
CA SER A 119 7.78 5.31 5.66
C SER A 119 6.58 5.32 6.60
N ASP A 120 6.40 6.37 7.42
CA ASP A 120 5.32 6.46 8.40
C ASP A 120 4.11 7.17 7.78
N TYR A 121 3.14 6.38 7.31
CA TYR A 121 1.89 6.89 6.77
C TYR A 121 1.10 7.71 7.80
N THR A 122 1.02 7.25 9.06
CA THR A 122 0.27 7.95 10.11
C THR A 122 0.87 9.33 10.36
N TYR A 123 2.21 9.45 10.27
CA TYR A 123 2.88 10.73 10.32
C TYR A 123 2.63 11.58 9.06
N TYR A 124 2.64 10.98 7.87
CA TYR A 124 2.24 11.67 6.63
C TYR A 124 0.84 12.28 6.76
N LYS A 125 -0.13 11.51 7.24
CA LYS A 125 -1.51 11.98 7.45
C LYS A 125 -1.56 13.15 8.44
N ARG A 126 -0.83 13.06 9.56
CA ARG A 126 -0.76 14.17 10.52
C ARG A 126 -0.15 15.43 9.92
N ILE A 127 0.87 15.30 9.08
CA ILE A 127 1.47 16.42 8.34
C ILE A 127 0.45 17.01 7.36
N TYR A 128 -0.23 16.16 6.58
CA TYR A 128 -1.28 16.56 5.66
C TYR A 128 -2.39 17.35 6.38
N ASP A 129 -2.96 16.80 7.45
CA ASP A 129 -4.00 17.45 8.25
C ASP A 129 -3.52 18.79 8.81
N HIS A 130 -2.25 18.87 9.26
CA HIS A 130 -1.63 20.11 9.71
C HIS A 130 -1.51 21.16 8.60
N CYS A 131 -1.04 20.76 7.41
CA CYS A 131 -0.93 21.65 6.25
C CYS A 131 -2.30 22.18 5.83
N ILE A 132 -3.32 21.33 5.77
CA ILE A 132 -4.70 21.74 5.46
C ILE A 132 -5.21 22.75 6.49
N ALA A 133 -5.12 22.43 7.78
CA ALA A 133 -5.56 23.33 8.84
C ALA A 133 -4.78 24.67 8.86
N HIS A 134 -3.52 24.67 8.44
CA HIS A 134 -2.74 25.89 8.30
C HIS A 134 -3.25 26.75 7.13
N VAL A 135 -3.44 26.15 5.95
CA VAL A 135 -3.93 26.85 4.76
C VAL A 135 -5.34 27.41 4.98
N GLU A 136 -6.23 26.63 5.60
CA GLU A 136 -7.60 27.05 5.90
C GLU A 136 -7.62 28.22 6.88
N ARG A 137 -6.75 28.22 7.90
CA ARG A 137 -6.61 29.34 8.85
C ARG A 137 -6.04 30.60 8.21
N ALA A 138 -5.15 30.47 7.23
CA ALA A 138 -4.59 31.62 6.54
C ALA A 138 -5.67 32.40 5.76
N GLY A 139 -6.69 31.71 5.23
CA GLY A 139 -7.83 32.33 4.54
C GLY A 139 -7.49 33.09 3.25
N THR A 140 -6.21 33.12 2.86
CA THR A 140 -5.68 33.83 1.69
C THR A 140 -5.70 32.97 0.42
N VAL A 141 -5.81 31.65 0.56
CA VAL A 141 -5.77 30.70 -0.56
C VAL A 141 -7.17 30.51 -1.13
N ALA A 142 -7.30 30.66 -2.45
CA ALA A 142 -8.57 30.44 -3.13
C ALA A 142 -9.07 28.99 -2.92
N PRO A 143 -10.39 28.76 -2.71
CA PRO A 143 -10.93 27.43 -2.45
C PRO A 143 -10.56 26.37 -3.49
N MET A 144 -10.48 26.75 -4.78
CA MET A 144 -10.07 25.83 -5.85
C MET A 144 -8.60 25.38 -5.72
N SER A 145 -7.71 26.24 -5.22
CA SER A 145 -6.30 25.90 -5.00
C SER A 145 -6.14 24.97 -3.80
N LEU A 146 -6.91 25.20 -2.73
CA LEU A 146 -6.96 24.28 -1.59
C LEU A 146 -7.47 22.90 -2.02
N GLN A 147 -8.54 22.85 -2.82
CA GLN A 147 -9.05 21.59 -3.34
C GLN A 147 -8.03 20.88 -4.25
N GLY A 148 -7.35 21.62 -5.13
CA GLY A 148 -6.27 21.11 -5.97
C GLY A 148 -5.12 20.52 -5.14
N PHE A 149 -4.70 21.20 -4.07
CA PHE A 149 -3.72 20.68 -3.13
C PHE A 149 -4.21 19.43 -2.39
N LYS A 150 -5.44 19.45 -1.84
CA LYS A 150 -6.05 18.28 -1.18
C LYS A 150 -6.01 17.05 -2.08
N THR A 151 -6.41 17.20 -3.34
CA THR A 151 -6.41 16.12 -4.34
C THR A 151 -5.00 15.67 -4.70
N HIS A 152 -4.07 16.59 -4.98
CA HIS A 152 -2.70 16.23 -5.37
C HIS A 152 -1.93 15.54 -4.24
N ALA A 153 -1.96 16.11 -3.04
CA ALA A 153 -1.38 15.50 -1.85
C ALA A 153 -1.94 14.10 -1.60
N ARG A 154 -3.25 13.92 -1.77
CA ARG A 154 -3.87 12.60 -1.68
C ARG A 154 -3.30 11.61 -2.69
N ASN A 155 -3.20 11.99 -3.95
CA ASN A 155 -2.66 11.11 -4.98
C ASN A 155 -1.21 10.74 -4.65
N CYS A 156 -0.38 11.71 -4.26
CA CYS A 156 0.98 11.47 -3.78
C CYS A 156 1.03 10.48 -2.60
N GLY A 157 0.14 10.63 -1.62
CA GLY A 157 0.04 9.71 -0.49
C GLY A 157 -0.38 8.30 -0.91
N VAL A 158 -1.38 8.17 -1.77
CA VAL A 158 -1.84 6.87 -2.29
C VAL A 158 -0.77 6.19 -3.13
N ASP A 159 -0.06 6.93 -3.99
CA ASP A 159 1.00 6.36 -4.82
C ASP A 159 2.16 5.85 -3.98
N LYS A 160 2.47 6.53 -2.86
CA LYS A 160 3.57 6.15 -1.96
C LYS A 160 3.19 5.07 -0.95
N TYR A 161 2.01 5.15 -0.36
CA TYR A 161 1.60 4.27 0.75
C TYR A 161 0.55 3.22 0.35
N GLY A 162 0.14 3.20 -0.92
CA GLY A 162 -0.91 2.32 -1.42
C GLY A 162 -2.33 2.78 -1.08
N TRP A 163 -3.31 2.08 -1.64
CA TRP A 163 -4.73 2.34 -1.44
C TRP A 163 -5.26 1.83 -0.08
N ALA A 164 -4.58 0.85 0.51
CA ALA A 164 -4.94 0.28 1.79
C ALA A 164 -3.85 0.53 2.84
N ILE A 165 -4.21 1.29 3.87
CA ILE A 165 -3.28 1.65 4.94
C ILE A 165 -3.29 0.53 5.97
N VAL A 166 -2.32 -0.36 5.82
CA VAL A 166 -1.98 -1.34 6.85
C VAL A 166 -0.89 -0.74 7.73
N ASP A 167 -1.03 -0.89 9.04
CA ASP A 167 0.05 -0.63 9.99
C ASP A 167 0.67 -1.95 10.48
N VAL A 168 1.80 -1.86 11.16
CA VAL A 168 2.49 -3.05 11.69
C VAL A 168 1.63 -3.81 12.71
N THR A 169 0.74 -3.11 13.43
CA THR A 169 -0.18 -3.73 14.40
C THR A 169 -1.17 -4.66 13.71
N ALA A 170 -1.84 -4.17 12.66
CA ALA A 170 -2.80 -4.94 11.87
C ALA A 170 -2.10 -6.12 11.17
N ALA A 171 -0.96 -5.88 10.53
CA ALA A 171 -0.15 -6.94 9.91
C ALA A 171 0.27 -8.01 10.94
N SER A 172 0.67 -7.60 12.15
CA SER A 172 1.02 -8.54 13.23
C SER A 172 -0.16 -9.41 13.65
N ARG A 173 -1.35 -8.82 13.79
CA ARG A 173 -2.58 -9.57 14.11
C ARG A 173 -2.95 -10.58 13.03
N VAL A 174 -2.78 -10.21 11.76
CA VAL A 174 -2.99 -11.13 10.62
C VAL A 174 -2.02 -12.32 10.71
N LEU A 175 -0.72 -12.06 10.87
CA LEU A 175 0.28 -13.11 10.98
C LEU A 175 0.00 -14.03 12.17
N GLN A 176 -0.29 -13.46 13.35
CA GLN A 176 -0.66 -14.23 14.53
C GLN A 176 -1.88 -15.14 14.28
N LEU A 177 -2.92 -14.63 13.63
CA LEU A 177 -4.11 -15.41 13.30
C LEU A 177 -3.79 -16.57 12.36
N CYS A 178 -3.01 -16.32 11.30
CA CYS A 178 -2.55 -17.36 10.38
C CYS A 178 -1.75 -18.44 11.12
N MET A 179 -0.82 -18.04 11.99
CA MET A 179 0.04 -18.95 12.76
C MET A 179 -0.78 -19.78 13.76
N GLN A 180 -1.70 -19.16 14.50
CA GLN A 180 -2.59 -19.87 15.43
C GLN A 180 -3.44 -20.92 14.71
N THR A 181 -3.98 -20.57 13.54
CA THR A 181 -4.79 -21.49 12.72
C THR A 181 -3.96 -22.66 12.18
N ALA A 182 -2.73 -22.41 11.72
CA ALA A 182 -1.82 -23.46 11.28
C ALA A 182 -1.43 -24.40 12.43
N ALA A 183 -1.21 -23.89 13.64
CA ALA A 183 -0.87 -24.68 14.82
C ALA A 183 -2.00 -25.65 15.23
N GLN A 184 -3.25 -25.21 15.17
CA GLN A 184 -4.42 -26.03 15.52
C GLN A 184 -4.60 -27.25 14.60
N GLY A 185 -4.02 -27.23 13.39
CA GLY A 185 -4.00 -28.35 12.45
C GLY A 185 -3.03 -29.50 12.80
N GLY A 186 -2.29 -29.42 13.91
CA GLY A 186 -1.54 -30.55 14.47
C GLY A 186 -0.20 -30.91 13.79
N LYS A 187 0.43 -30.01 13.02
CA LYS A 187 1.68 -30.28 12.28
C LYS A 187 2.82 -29.30 12.57
N GLY A 188 3.28 -29.20 13.83
CA GLY A 188 4.55 -28.54 14.18
C GLY A 188 4.51 -27.01 14.28
N PRO A 189 5.67 -26.34 14.50
CA PRO A 189 5.71 -24.92 14.84
C PRO A 189 5.18 -24.09 13.67
N ALA A 190 4.13 -23.33 13.97
CA ALA A 190 3.33 -22.61 13.00
C ALA A 190 4.01 -21.33 12.51
N THR A 191 5.15 -21.47 11.84
CA THR A 191 5.83 -20.37 11.19
C THR A 191 5.69 -20.50 9.67
N PHE A 192 5.35 -19.38 9.04
CA PHE A 192 5.37 -19.24 7.59
C PHE A 192 6.78 -18.92 7.13
N GLU A 193 7.22 -19.60 6.08
CA GLU A 193 8.52 -19.35 5.47
C GLU A 193 8.47 -18.10 4.59
N SER A 194 7.32 -17.86 3.93
CA SER A 194 7.18 -16.72 3.02
C SER A 194 5.78 -16.11 2.94
N ILE A 195 5.74 -14.85 2.54
CA ILE A 195 4.57 -14.14 2.01
C ILE A 195 4.87 -13.86 0.54
N VAL A 196 3.95 -14.27 -0.33
CA VAL A 196 4.03 -14.01 -1.77
C VAL A 196 2.95 -13.01 -2.11
N SER A 197 3.34 -11.84 -2.61
CA SER A 197 2.41 -10.78 -3.01
C SER A 197 2.45 -10.56 -4.52
N ILE A 198 1.28 -10.47 -5.14
CA ILE A 198 1.10 -10.17 -6.57
C ILE A 198 0.31 -8.86 -6.70
N GLY A 199 0.83 -7.93 -7.51
CA GLY A 199 0.30 -6.58 -7.63
C GLY A 199 0.75 -5.70 -6.47
N SER A 200 2.02 -5.81 -6.06
CA SER A 200 2.54 -5.16 -4.85
C SER A 200 2.64 -3.63 -4.97
N GLY A 201 2.54 -3.05 -6.17
CA GLY A 201 2.79 -1.63 -6.38
C GLY A 201 4.19 -1.23 -5.90
N VAL A 202 4.25 -0.21 -5.05
CA VAL A 202 5.47 0.24 -4.36
C VAL A 202 5.87 -0.63 -3.14
N ALA A 203 5.16 -1.73 -2.89
CA ALA A 203 5.41 -2.71 -1.83
C ALA A 203 5.26 -2.18 -0.38
N TYR A 204 4.43 -1.17 -0.16
CA TYR A 204 4.24 -0.59 1.19
C TYR A 204 3.59 -1.58 2.16
N VAL A 205 2.51 -2.25 1.76
CA VAL A 205 1.80 -3.19 2.64
C VAL A 205 2.69 -4.38 2.97
N GLU A 206 3.40 -4.89 1.97
CA GLU A 206 4.41 -5.93 2.09
C GLU A 206 5.51 -5.55 3.08
N PHE A 207 5.95 -4.28 3.06
CA PHE A 207 6.89 -3.75 4.03
C PHE A 207 6.34 -3.76 5.46
N MET A 208 5.05 -3.44 5.66
CA MET A 208 4.40 -3.55 6.98
C MET A 208 4.36 -5.00 7.46
N PHE A 209 4.05 -5.95 6.57
CA PHE A 209 4.11 -7.39 6.87
C PHE A 209 5.54 -7.86 7.18
N HIS A 210 6.55 -7.35 6.49
CA HIS A 210 7.95 -7.65 6.77
C HIS A 210 8.36 -7.16 8.16
N GLN A 211 8.00 -5.93 8.53
CA GLN A 211 8.23 -5.40 9.87
C GLN A 211 7.50 -6.20 10.95
N ALA A 212 6.24 -6.56 10.71
CA ALA A 212 5.48 -7.41 11.62
C ALA A 212 6.14 -8.78 11.82
N ALA A 213 6.62 -9.41 10.75
CA ALA A 213 7.33 -10.68 10.81
C ALA A 213 8.63 -10.59 11.62
N GLN A 214 9.37 -9.47 11.48
CA GLN A 214 10.56 -9.20 12.29
C GLN A 214 10.22 -9.02 13.77
N GLN A 215 9.17 -8.25 14.09
CA GLN A 215 8.73 -8.03 15.48
C GLN A 215 8.26 -9.32 16.16
N LEU A 216 7.61 -10.21 15.39
CA LEU A 216 7.17 -11.52 15.86
C LEU A 216 8.29 -12.56 15.87
N GLY A 217 9.47 -12.26 15.31
CA GLY A 217 10.61 -13.16 15.24
C GLY A 217 10.38 -14.41 14.38
N CYS A 218 9.46 -14.38 13.41
CA CYS A 218 9.03 -15.57 12.67
C CYS A 218 9.83 -15.87 11.39
N GLY A 219 10.83 -15.05 11.05
CA GLY A 219 11.77 -15.30 9.94
C GLY A 219 11.14 -15.31 8.54
N THR A 220 9.88 -14.89 8.42
CA THR A 220 9.11 -14.93 7.18
C THR A 220 9.68 -13.96 6.14
N GLN A 221 9.99 -14.47 4.95
CA GLN A 221 10.45 -13.67 3.81
C GLN A 221 9.25 -13.07 3.06
N VAL A 222 9.39 -11.87 2.50
CA VAL A 222 8.32 -11.22 1.74
C VAL A 222 8.78 -11.04 0.30
N HIS A 223 8.05 -11.63 -0.64
CA HIS A 223 8.33 -11.57 -2.07
C HIS A 223 7.28 -10.72 -2.75
N CYS A 224 7.72 -9.65 -3.41
CA CYS A 224 6.86 -8.63 -4.00
C CYS A 224 6.96 -8.70 -5.51
N TYR A 225 5.83 -8.87 -6.19
CA TYR A 225 5.77 -8.92 -7.65
C TYR A 225 4.78 -7.90 -8.19
N ASP A 226 5.16 -7.22 -9.26
CA ASP A 226 4.27 -6.31 -9.98
C ASP A 226 4.58 -6.32 -11.49
N ILE A 227 3.60 -5.94 -12.30
CA ILE A 227 3.68 -5.92 -13.77
C ILE A 227 4.10 -4.55 -14.32
N LEU A 228 4.15 -3.51 -13.47
CA LEU A 228 4.53 -2.17 -13.88
C LEU A 228 5.80 -1.72 -13.15
N PRO A 229 6.70 -1.01 -13.85
CA PRO A 229 7.73 -0.25 -13.17
C PRO A 229 7.10 0.92 -12.40
N HIS A 230 7.51 1.11 -11.15
CA HIS A 230 6.99 2.19 -10.30
C HIS A 230 7.89 3.41 -10.35
N CYS A 231 7.29 4.60 -10.31
CA CYS A 231 8.00 5.87 -10.30
C CYS A 231 8.65 6.19 -8.95
N TYR A 232 8.18 5.56 -7.87
CA TYR A 232 8.77 5.66 -6.55
C TYR A 232 9.69 4.48 -6.27
N GLN A 233 10.72 4.73 -5.45
CA GLN A 233 11.52 3.65 -4.90
C GLN A 233 10.65 2.74 -4.04
N ALA A 234 10.59 1.46 -4.40
CA ALA A 234 9.82 0.48 -3.65
C ALA A 234 10.36 0.29 -2.22
N TYR A 235 9.47 0.01 -1.28
CA TYR A 235 9.80 -0.20 0.14
C TYR A 235 10.53 -1.53 0.39
N LEU A 236 10.30 -2.51 -0.48
CA LEU A 236 10.99 -3.78 -0.52
C LEU A 236 11.48 -4.06 -1.95
N PRO A 237 12.47 -4.96 -2.13
CA PRO A 237 12.89 -5.38 -3.46
C PRO A 237 11.70 -5.92 -4.27
N LEU A 238 11.34 -5.17 -5.31
CA LEU A 238 10.26 -5.51 -6.21
C LEU A 238 10.80 -6.27 -7.42
N GLN A 239 10.13 -7.35 -7.78
CA GLN A 239 10.44 -8.13 -8.97
C GLN A 239 9.34 -7.93 -10.01
N TYR A 240 9.73 -7.92 -11.28
CA TYR A 240 8.75 -7.98 -12.36
C TYR A 240 8.11 -9.37 -12.36
N GLY A 241 6.79 -9.44 -12.29
CA GLY A 241 6.11 -10.73 -12.25
C GLY A 241 4.60 -10.63 -12.47
N THR A 242 4.07 -11.73 -12.99
CA THR A 242 2.64 -11.98 -13.17
C THR A 242 2.23 -13.13 -12.23
N PRO A 243 0.95 -13.52 -12.14
CA PRO A 243 0.56 -14.71 -11.40
C PRO A 243 1.36 -15.97 -11.74
N GLU A 244 1.80 -16.13 -13.00
CA GLU A 244 2.68 -17.24 -13.45
C GLU A 244 3.95 -17.37 -12.61
N THR A 245 4.48 -16.26 -12.10
CA THR A 245 5.70 -16.23 -11.29
C THR A 245 5.53 -17.04 -9.99
N ILE A 246 4.31 -17.18 -9.46
CA ILE A 246 4.05 -18.08 -8.32
C ILE A 246 4.48 -19.51 -8.65
N THR A 247 4.06 -20.02 -9.82
CA THR A 247 4.37 -21.38 -10.24
C THR A 247 5.86 -21.55 -10.55
N GLN A 248 6.50 -20.52 -11.11
CA GLN A 248 7.89 -20.58 -11.55
C GLN A 248 8.89 -20.45 -10.40
N SER A 249 8.60 -19.58 -9.41
CA SER A 249 9.53 -19.23 -8.34
C SER A 249 9.28 -19.97 -7.03
N PHE A 250 8.08 -20.54 -6.84
CA PHE A 250 7.70 -21.23 -5.60
C PHE A 250 7.25 -22.66 -5.88
N PRO A 251 8.18 -23.64 -5.91
CA PRO A 251 7.84 -25.04 -6.17
C PRO A 251 6.91 -25.65 -5.11
N SER A 252 6.82 -25.02 -3.93
CA SER A 252 5.81 -25.30 -2.91
C SER A 252 5.42 -24.00 -2.22
N THR A 253 4.11 -23.81 -2.02
CA THR A 253 3.52 -22.69 -1.28
C THR A 253 2.85 -23.16 0.01
N ALA A 254 3.08 -24.41 0.41
CA ALA A 254 2.43 -25.03 1.58
C ALA A 254 2.71 -24.32 2.91
N ARG A 255 3.84 -23.59 3.00
CA ARG A 255 4.25 -22.80 4.16
C ARG A 255 4.27 -21.31 3.87
N SER A 256 3.47 -20.88 2.91
CA SER A 256 3.39 -19.50 2.46
C SER A 256 2.01 -18.90 2.73
N ILE A 257 1.96 -17.57 2.72
CA ILE A 257 0.72 -16.79 2.66
C ILE A 257 0.69 -16.10 1.29
N LEU A 258 -0.44 -16.21 0.57
CA LEU A 258 -0.71 -15.34 -0.57
C LEU A 258 -1.26 -14.03 -0.03
N LEU A 259 -0.62 -12.91 -0.37
CA LEU A 259 -1.09 -11.56 -0.07
C LEU A 259 -1.60 -10.92 -1.37
N LEU A 260 -2.87 -10.50 -1.37
CA LEU A 260 -3.45 -9.72 -2.47
C LEU A 260 -3.96 -8.40 -1.89
N VAL A 261 -3.37 -7.30 -2.36
CA VAL A 261 -3.72 -5.95 -1.92
C VAL A 261 -4.32 -5.20 -3.09
N TRP A 262 -5.58 -4.80 -2.96
CA TRP A 262 -6.29 -4.04 -3.99
C TRP A 262 -6.14 -4.62 -5.41
N PRO A 263 -6.30 -5.95 -5.59
CA PRO A 263 -6.18 -6.53 -6.92
C PRO A 263 -7.19 -5.88 -7.88
N PRO A 264 -6.85 -5.68 -9.15
CA PRO A 264 -7.75 -5.02 -10.09
C PRO A 264 -9.05 -5.82 -10.29
N ILE A 265 -10.19 -5.14 -10.46
CA ILE A 265 -11.52 -5.72 -10.78
C ILE A 265 -11.49 -6.52 -12.09
N GLY A 266 -10.55 -6.17 -12.96
CA GLY A 266 -10.41 -6.80 -14.25
C GLY A 266 -10.52 -5.86 -15.45
N HIS A 267 -10.85 -4.58 -15.26
CA HIS A 267 -10.91 -3.64 -16.39
C HIS A 267 -9.54 -3.11 -16.82
N LEU A 268 -8.43 -3.74 -16.40
CA LEU A 268 -7.08 -3.41 -16.88
C LEU A 268 -6.59 -4.55 -17.76
N LEU A 269 -6.15 -4.24 -18.97
CA LEU A 269 -5.43 -5.18 -19.83
C LEU A 269 -4.11 -5.63 -19.14
N PRO A 270 -3.50 -6.75 -19.56
CA PRO A 270 -2.26 -7.25 -18.97
C PRO A 270 -1.08 -6.26 -18.99
N ASP A 271 -1.16 -5.24 -19.85
CA ASP A 271 -0.19 -4.13 -19.94
C ASP A 271 -0.50 -2.94 -19.02
N GLY A 272 -1.51 -3.07 -18.15
CA GLY A 272 -1.96 -2.02 -17.23
C GLY A 272 -2.86 -0.96 -17.86
N SER A 273 -3.18 -1.04 -19.16
CA SER A 273 -4.06 -0.08 -19.82
C SER A 273 -5.55 -0.34 -19.53
N PRO A 274 -6.40 0.69 -19.46
CA PRO A 274 -7.83 0.51 -19.25
C PRO A 274 -8.46 -0.22 -20.43
N ALA A 275 -9.25 -1.24 -20.12
CA ALA A 275 -9.86 -2.09 -21.11
C ALA A 275 -10.95 -1.31 -21.86
N PRO A 276 -10.87 -1.21 -23.21
CA PRO A 276 -11.59 -0.19 -23.98
C PRO A 276 -13.11 -0.37 -24.09
N GLN A 277 -13.71 -1.41 -23.49
CA GLN A 277 -15.14 -1.73 -23.63
C GLN A 277 -15.69 -2.42 -22.39
N PRO A 278 -16.99 -2.24 -22.04
CA PRO A 278 -17.68 -2.98 -20.97
C PRO A 278 -17.74 -4.50 -21.18
N ASN A 279 -17.36 -4.99 -22.37
CA ASN A 279 -17.32 -6.42 -22.74
C ASN A 279 -15.90 -7.01 -22.78
N THR A 280 -14.90 -6.29 -22.24
CA THR A 280 -13.54 -6.81 -22.16
C THR A 280 -13.40 -7.83 -21.04
N THR A 281 -12.67 -8.90 -21.31
CA THR A 281 -12.40 -9.96 -20.34
C THR A 281 -11.71 -9.37 -19.10
N PRO A 282 -12.26 -9.58 -17.89
CA PRO A 282 -11.63 -9.14 -16.65
C PRO A 282 -10.18 -9.64 -16.56
N ASN A 283 -9.22 -8.78 -16.20
CA ASN A 283 -7.90 -9.16 -15.72
C ASN A 283 -8.05 -10.25 -14.66
N PRO A 284 -7.64 -11.49 -14.94
CA PRO A 284 -7.86 -12.60 -14.03
C PRO A 284 -6.81 -12.64 -12.92
N MET A 285 -6.08 -11.54 -12.64
CA MET A 285 -4.92 -11.53 -11.76
C MET A 285 -5.21 -12.20 -10.40
N ALA A 286 -6.32 -11.86 -9.74
CA ALA A 286 -6.62 -12.38 -8.41
C ALA A 286 -6.98 -13.86 -8.47
N SER A 287 -7.86 -14.27 -9.40
CA SER A 287 -8.27 -15.66 -9.53
C SER A 287 -7.16 -16.57 -10.06
N ASP A 288 -6.29 -16.07 -10.93
CA ASP A 288 -5.13 -16.82 -11.44
C ASP A 288 -4.06 -16.96 -10.37
N ALA A 289 -3.75 -15.88 -9.64
CA ALA A 289 -2.81 -15.93 -8.51
C ALA A 289 -3.29 -16.93 -7.45
N LEU A 290 -4.58 -16.89 -7.09
CA LEU A 290 -5.17 -17.82 -6.13
C LEU A 290 -5.12 -19.27 -6.62
N ARG A 291 -5.48 -19.53 -7.89
CA ARG A 291 -5.43 -20.88 -8.47
C ARG A 291 -4.02 -21.47 -8.44
N ARG A 292 -3.03 -20.70 -8.91
CA ARG A 292 -1.63 -21.12 -8.94
C ARG A 292 -1.07 -21.34 -7.55
N PHE A 293 -1.40 -20.44 -6.61
CA PHE A 293 -1.00 -20.58 -5.23
C PHE A 293 -1.56 -21.85 -4.58
N VAL A 294 -2.84 -22.16 -4.79
CA VAL A 294 -3.47 -23.40 -4.27
C VAL A 294 -2.91 -24.64 -4.96
N ALA A 295 -2.68 -24.60 -6.27
CA ALA A 295 -2.09 -25.72 -7.02
C ALA A 295 -0.71 -26.10 -6.49
N ASN A 296 0.05 -25.14 -5.97
CA ASN A 296 1.37 -25.35 -5.36
C ASN A 296 1.30 -25.70 -3.86
N GLY A 297 0.10 -25.97 -3.33
CA GLY A 297 -0.12 -26.44 -1.95
C GLY A 297 -0.46 -25.34 -0.93
N GLY A 298 -0.60 -24.09 -1.38
CA GLY A 298 -0.90 -22.95 -0.53
C GLY A 298 -2.31 -22.99 0.04
N ARG A 299 -2.47 -22.47 1.28
CA ARG A 299 -3.73 -22.58 2.04
C ARG A 299 -4.18 -21.30 2.74
N PHE A 300 -3.30 -20.31 2.84
CA PHE A 300 -3.60 -19.04 3.50
C PHE A 300 -3.61 -17.92 2.48
N LEU A 301 -4.72 -17.19 2.44
CA LEU A 301 -4.89 -15.99 1.65
C LEU A 301 -5.17 -14.83 2.60
N VAL A 302 -4.41 -13.76 2.45
CA VAL A 302 -4.71 -12.44 3.00
C VAL A 302 -5.14 -11.56 1.84
N TYR A 303 -6.38 -11.11 1.89
CA TYR A 303 -6.98 -10.25 0.87
C TYR A 303 -7.34 -8.91 1.50
N ILE A 304 -6.82 -7.83 0.92
CA ILE A 304 -7.09 -6.47 1.37
C ILE A 304 -7.86 -5.76 0.27
N GLY A 305 -9.14 -5.54 0.52
CA GLY A 305 -10.06 -4.98 -0.45
C GLY A 305 -11.52 -5.05 0.01
N GLU A 306 -12.41 -4.80 -0.93
CA GLU A 306 -13.85 -4.74 -0.70
C GLU A 306 -14.49 -6.13 -0.77
N LYS A 307 -15.32 -6.44 0.23
CA LYS A 307 -16.05 -7.71 0.27
C LYS A 307 -17.14 -7.72 -0.81
N LEU A 308 -17.00 -8.57 -1.83
CA LEU A 308 -18.00 -9.25 -2.69
C LEU A 308 -19.26 -8.51 -3.21
N GLN A 309 -19.93 -7.65 -2.44
CA GLN A 309 -21.11 -6.89 -2.86
C GLN A 309 -20.71 -5.46 -3.26
N GLY A 310 -20.66 -5.21 -4.57
CA GLY A 310 -20.37 -3.88 -5.12
C GLY A 310 -18.89 -3.48 -5.04
N GLY A 311 -18.02 -4.45 -4.77
CA GLY A 311 -16.59 -4.24 -4.53
C GLY A 311 -15.80 -3.79 -5.77
N CYS A 312 -14.86 -2.87 -5.58
CA CYS A 312 -13.97 -2.35 -6.61
C CYS A 312 -12.60 -3.05 -6.66
N THR A 313 -12.49 -4.29 -6.16
CA THR A 313 -11.23 -5.05 -6.15
C THR A 313 -11.48 -6.54 -6.38
N GLY A 314 -10.57 -7.20 -7.10
CA GLY A 314 -10.62 -8.63 -7.43
C GLY A 314 -11.60 -8.95 -8.56
N ASP A 315 -11.22 -9.88 -9.44
CA ASP A 315 -12.07 -10.30 -10.54
C ASP A 315 -13.25 -11.17 -10.08
N PRO A 316 -14.38 -11.23 -10.83
CA PRO A 316 -15.58 -11.97 -10.40
C PRO A 316 -15.32 -13.45 -10.08
N GLU A 317 -14.40 -14.09 -10.80
CA GLU A 317 -14.06 -15.48 -10.59
C GLU A 317 -13.33 -15.70 -9.26
N PHE A 318 -12.45 -14.77 -8.86
CA PHE A 318 -11.77 -14.80 -7.55
C PHE A 318 -12.79 -14.83 -6.42
N HIS A 319 -13.78 -13.93 -6.49
CA HIS A 319 -14.84 -13.85 -5.50
C HIS A 319 -15.72 -15.09 -5.47
N ARG A 320 -16.04 -15.67 -6.64
CA ARG A 320 -16.75 -16.96 -6.75
C ARG A 320 -15.98 -18.08 -6.03
N MET A 321 -14.67 -18.17 -6.25
CA MET A 321 -13.81 -19.17 -5.60
C MET A 321 -13.84 -19.07 -4.07
N LEU A 322 -13.91 -17.85 -3.51
CA LEU A 322 -14.02 -17.65 -2.06
C LEU A 322 -15.39 -18.06 -1.50
N GLN A 323 -16.45 -18.00 -2.33
CA GLN A 323 -17.81 -18.40 -1.96
C GLN A 323 -18.10 -19.90 -2.10
N ASP A 324 -17.30 -20.64 -2.87
CA ASP A 324 -17.49 -22.07 -3.17
C ASP A 324 -17.37 -23.00 -1.93
N GLY A 325 -17.43 -22.48 -0.70
CA GLY A 325 -17.51 -23.23 0.56
C GLY A 325 -16.18 -23.83 1.06
N ASN A 326 -15.17 -23.90 0.18
CA ASN A 326 -13.85 -24.45 0.46
C ASN A 326 -12.97 -23.54 1.34
N TRP A 327 -13.23 -22.24 1.32
CA TRP A 327 -12.52 -21.27 2.14
C TRP A 327 -13.29 -20.99 3.44
N ALA A 328 -12.54 -20.92 4.54
CA ALA A 328 -13.01 -20.42 5.83
C ALA A 328 -12.48 -19.00 6.01
N LEU A 329 -13.36 -18.03 6.23
CA LEU A 329 -12.96 -16.70 6.65
C LEU A 329 -12.68 -16.71 8.16
N LEU A 330 -11.48 -16.30 8.56
CA LEU A 330 -10.98 -16.47 9.93
C LEU A 330 -11.26 -15.28 10.84
N ASN A 331 -11.49 -14.10 10.27
CA ASN A 331 -11.54 -12.84 11.01
C ASN A 331 -12.84 -12.06 10.77
N GLU A 332 -13.98 -12.76 10.78
CA GLU A 332 -15.30 -12.15 10.64
C GLU A 332 -16.04 -12.06 11.99
N ASP A 333 -16.62 -10.90 12.30
CA ASP A 333 -17.51 -10.73 13.45
C ASP A 333 -18.93 -11.25 13.16
N ARG A 334 -19.82 -11.21 14.15
CA ARG A 334 -21.22 -11.67 13.98
C ARG A 334 -22.03 -10.86 12.98
N ASN A 335 -21.56 -9.66 12.64
CA ASN A 335 -22.21 -8.74 11.73
C ASN A 335 -21.61 -8.82 10.31
N GLY A 336 -20.66 -9.73 10.07
CA GLY A 336 -20.02 -9.90 8.77
C GLY A 336 -18.87 -8.91 8.49
N ASN A 337 -18.38 -8.20 9.52
CA ASN A 337 -17.27 -7.25 9.41
C ASN A 337 -15.93 -7.90 9.73
N SER A 338 -14.85 -7.36 9.18
CA SER A 338 -13.51 -7.77 9.60
C SER A 338 -13.24 -7.36 11.04
N THR A 339 -12.70 -8.29 11.84
CA THR A 339 -12.25 -8.03 13.22
C THR A 339 -10.85 -7.40 13.28
N ILE A 340 -10.19 -7.27 12.12
CA ILE A 340 -8.89 -6.61 11.96
C ILE A 340 -9.13 -5.28 11.25
N SER A 341 -9.13 -4.21 12.04
CA SER A 341 -9.27 -2.84 11.57
C SER A 341 -8.02 -2.38 10.83
N MET A 342 -8.22 -1.68 9.72
CA MET A 342 -7.23 -0.79 9.12
C MET A 342 -7.57 0.65 9.48
N ASP A 343 -6.55 1.49 9.60
CA ASP A 343 -6.79 2.92 9.62
C ASP A 343 -7.31 3.32 8.25
N LYS A 344 -8.59 3.68 8.20
CA LYS A 344 -9.21 4.16 6.98
C LYS A 344 -8.84 5.62 6.82
N TRP A 345 -8.02 5.94 5.83
CA TRP A 345 -8.18 7.25 5.23
C TRP A 345 -9.47 7.21 4.44
N CYS A 346 -10.53 7.79 5.01
CA CYS A 346 -11.79 7.93 4.33
C CYS A 346 -11.87 9.35 3.74
N PRO A 347 -11.40 9.58 2.50
CA PRO A 347 -11.47 10.89 1.86
C PRO A 347 -12.91 11.35 1.59
N HIS A 348 -13.93 10.51 1.84
CA HIS A 348 -15.33 10.83 1.58
C HIS A 348 -15.95 11.84 2.53
N ALA A 349 -15.41 12.04 3.74
CA ALA A 349 -15.90 13.11 4.61
C ALA A 349 -15.73 14.50 3.93
N ASP A 350 -14.67 14.68 3.15
CA ASP A 350 -14.40 15.91 2.39
C ASP A 350 -14.94 15.88 0.95
N ALA A 351 -15.02 14.69 0.32
CA ALA A 351 -15.57 14.54 -1.04
C ALA A 351 -17.11 14.72 -1.07
N ALA A 352 -17.83 14.24 -0.05
CA ALA A 352 -19.27 14.45 0.07
C ALA A 352 -19.61 15.94 0.26
N ALA A 353 -18.72 16.72 0.88
CA ALA A 353 -18.86 18.16 1.06
C ALA A 353 -18.52 18.98 -0.20
N SER A 354 -17.72 18.45 -1.13
CA SER A 354 -17.23 19.19 -2.30
C SER A 354 -17.98 18.91 -3.60
N GLY A 355 -18.97 18.00 -3.60
CA GLY A 355 -19.80 17.71 -4.79
C GLY A 355 -19.01 17.17 -5.99
N ALA A 356 -17.75 16.78 -5.78
CA ALA A 356 -16.91 16.23 -6.82
C ALA A 356 -17.37 14.80 -7.13
N ASN A 357 -17.93 14.59 -8.32
CA ASN A 357 -18.23 13.29 -8.92
C ASN A 357 -16.94 12.50 -9.26
N PHE A 358 -16.01 12.38 -8.31
CA PHE A 358 -15.12 11.24 -8.30
C PHE A 358 -15.97 10.02 -8.05
N ILE A 359 -15.79 8.97 -8.86
CA ILE A 359 -16.53 7.69 -8.84
C ILE A 359 -17.11 7.46 -7.44
N SER A 360 -18.37 7.85 -7.26
CA SER A 360 -19.03 7.94 -5.94
C SER A 360 -19.33 6.56 -5.34
N GLY A 361 -18.75 5.51 -5.92
CA GLY A 361 -18.78 4.14 -5.44
C GLY A 361 -17.44 3.63 -4.86
N VAL A 362 -16.32 4.37 -4.98
CA VAL A 362 -15.03 3.94 -4.40
C VAL A 362 -14.94 4.44 -2.96
N SER A 363 -15.87 3.99 -2.12
CA SER A 363 -15.84 4.26 -0.69
C SER A 363 -14.94 3.26 0.00
N GLY A 364 -13.83 3.74 0.59
CA GLY A 364 -12.81 2.99 1.35
C GLY A 364 -13.35 2.09 2.46
N ASN A 365 -14.06 1.05 2.06
CA ASN A 365 -14.52 -0.07 2.87
C ASN A 365 -13.56 -1.24 2.75
N ASP A 366 -12.31 -0.94 2.41
CA ASP A 366 -11.26 -1.93 2.46
C ASP A 366 -11.14 -2.47 3.86
N ASN A 367 -11.11 -3.77 3.90
CA ASN A 367 -10.93 -4.56 5.10
C ASN A 367 -9.83 -5.58 4.80
N ILE A 368 -9.14 -6.01 5.86
CA ILE A 368 -8.25 -7.15 5.76
C ILE A 368 -9.10 -8.40 5.98
N TRP A 369 -9.09 -9.31 5.03
CA TRP A 369 -9.77 -10.59 5.08
C TRP A 369 -8.74 -11.72 5.08
N VAL A 370 -8.83 -12.61 6.06
CA VAL A 370 -7.91 -13.74 6.20
C VAL A 370 -8.67 -15.02 5.94
N TYR A 371 -8.36 -15.68 4.83
CA TYR A 371 -8.98 -16.92 4.42
C TYR A 371 -8.05 -18.11 4.61
N PHE A 372 -8.64 -19.24 5.01
CA PHE A 372 -7.98 -20.53 5.12
C PHE A 372 -8.70 -21.60 4.29
N LEU A 373 -7.96 -22.32 3.47
CA LEU A 373 -8.51 -23.42 2.67
C LEU A 373 -8.75 -24.66 3.53
N LYS A 374 -10.02 -25.03 3.76
CA LYS A 374 -10.45 -26.12 4.66
C LYS A 374 -9.91 -27.49 4.21
N SER A 375 -10.05 -27.78 2.92
CA SER A 375 -9.61 -29.02 2.29
C SER A 375 -8.90 -28.67 0.98
N PRO A 376 -7.70 -29.23 0.71
CA PRO A 376 -7.10 -29.08 -0.61
C PRO A 376 -8.05 -29.70 -1.66
N PRO A 377 -8.24 -29.06 -2.83
CA PRO A 377 -9.02 -29.66 -3.90
C PRO A 377 -8.46 -31.05 -4.20
N ARG A 378 -9.34 -32.05 -4.28
CA ARG A 378 -8.92 -33.39 -4.71
C ARG A 378 -8.31 -33.25 -6.10
N PRO A 379 -7.13 -33.82 -6.39
CA PRO A 379 -6.60 -33.79 -7.74
C PRO A 379 -7.67 -34.36 -8.67
N HIS A 380 -8.04 -33.60 -9.70
CA HIS A 380 -8.92 -34.10 -10.75
C HIS A 380 -8.20 -35.29 -11.40
N SER A 381 -8.67 -36.49 -11.09
CA SER A 381 -8.20 -37.76 -11.64
C SER A 381 -8.52 -37.89 -13.11
#